data_AF-A0A2G7GNY6-F1
#
_entry.id   AF-A0A2G7GNY6-F1
#
_cell.length_a   1.000
_cell.length_b   1.000
_cell.length_c   1.000
_cell.angle_alpha   90.00
_cell.angle_beta   90.00
_cell.angle_gamma   90.00
#
_symmetry.space_group_name_H-M   'P 1'
#
loop_
_entity.id
_entity.type
_entity.pdbx_description
1 polymer ?
#
loop_
_entity_poly.entity_id
_entity_poly.type
_entity_poly.pdbx_seq_one_letter_code
_entity_poly.pdbx_strand_id
1 'polypeptide(L)'
;MSLKKIKDFAPNYIEFFDSKDFIGFNVYTEKSGEKVGYIKDILVDEKGYFRYFVVDFGLWVFNKQVMLPVGCSQIDYEAQKVFVLGVDRKQVESLPGYNEQVEIDKEYEENLREAYLNVASGIDSAVLSSDQVPQIKQTDARQANYDYTQAADLYELSDRHHRVIKEYQDRLIAKHQARQEKGLIDQLVTENESIEQLVVSSSTSSTQVTHKNKPTRCACLIFNPVAGQSNSEQDLATITSLLEPEFDLDIRMTTPNKDADEIAKEAVEQGAQIIIASGGDGTLSAAAEAVVGTGIPLGVISRGTANAFATALGIPATIPAACQTILDGKTRTVDAAYCNGRPMVLLAGIGFEAETVKRADRDVKNRFGMLAYVLAGIHELRNLESFETRIETEDKVITLNAAAVTVANAAPPTSVLAQGPAELLVDDGLLDVTIVAPTNTISAIAAAYNLLQSAYSGEVADRPDTGFLRARSIKISTNPPQRVVVDGELMGSTPIEVECVPGGLTIIVPTAPEELAEEKLDGLPNLQIKFKKPPAAN
;
A
#
# COMPACT_ATOMS: atom_id res chain seq x y z
N MET A 1 3.28 32.65 0.44
CA MET A 1 3.89 31.59 1.27
C MET A 1 3.57 30.30 0.56
N SER A 2 4.54 29.43 0.32
CA SER A 2 4.31 28.18 -0.39
C SER A 2 3.71 27.15 0.59
N LEU A 3 2.55 26.59 0.24
CA LEU A 3 1.98 25.46 0.95
C LEU A 3 2.57 24.15 0.43
N LYS A 4 2.90 23.25 1.35
CA LYS A 4 3.41 21.91 1.03
C LYS A 4 2.52 20.87 1.70
N LYS A 5 2.37 19.71 1.05
CA LYS A 5 1.80 18.55 1.74
C LYS A 5 2.71 18.15 2.87
N ILE A 6 2.13 17.66 3.96
CA ILE A 6 2.86 17.33 5.17
C ILE A 6 3.95 16.28 4.91
N LYS A 7 3.69 15.31 4.02
CA LYS A 7 4.67 14.32 3.57
C LYS A 7 5.83 14.90 2.76
N ASP A 8 5.59 15.96 2.00
CA ASP A 8 6.62 16.62 1.20
C ASP A 8 7.48 17.53 2.08
N PHE A 9 6.87 18.10 3.13
CA PHE A 9 7.57 18.87 4.16
C PHE A 9 8.37 17.97 5.13
N ALA A 10 7.81 16.81 5.47
CA ALA A 10 8.38 15.83 6.39
C ALA A 10 7.99 14.40 5.97
N PRO A 11 8.83 13.69 5.18
CA PRO A 11 8.50 12.35 4.68
C PRO A 11 8.22 11.30 5.76
N ASN A 12 8.90 11.40 6.91
CA ASN A 12 8.69 10.54 8.08
C ASN A 12 7.78 11.18 9.13
N TYR A 13 6.86 12.05 8.71
CA TYR A 13 6.03 12.80 9.65
C TYR A 13 5.34 11.86 10.66
N ILE A 14 4.85 10.69 10.23
CA ILE A 14 4.16 9.67 11.07
C ILE A 14 4.98 9.24 12.31
N GLU A 15 6.31 9.17 12.20
CA GLU A 15 7.21 8.84 13.33
C GLU A 15 7.21 9.94 14.41
N PHE A 16 6.77 11.14 14.06
CA PHE A 16 6.67 12.26 14.99
C PHE A 16 5.40 12.22 15.85
N PHE A 17 4.49 11.27 15.61
CA PHE A 17 3.17 11.19 16.23
C PHE A 17 2.89 9.89 17.00
N ASP A 18 3.92 9.16 17.43
CA ASP A 18 3.71 7.88 18.11
C ASP A 18 2.81 6.93 17.28
N SER A 19 3.00 6.95 15.94
CA SER A 19 2.24 6.18 14.94
C SER A 19 0.75 6.51 14.79
N LYS A 20 0.28 7.64 15.32
CA LYS A 20 -1.10 8.13 15.10
C LYS A 20 -1.15 9.11 13.93
N ASP A 21 -1.88 8.75 12.88
CA ASP A 21 -2.11 9.64 11.73
C ASP A 21 -3.49 10.32 11.82
N PHE A 22 -3.57 11.54 11.29
CA PHE A 22 -4.84 12.28 11.11
C PHE A 22 -5.45 12.02 9.73
N ILE A 23 -4.63 11.59 8.77
CA ILE A 23 -5.12 11.15 7.46
C ILE A 23 -6.01 9.93 7.67
N GLY A 24 -7.17 9.93 7.02
CA GLY A 24 -8.21 8.91 7.16
C GLY A 24 -9.30 9.22 8.18
N PHE A 25 -9.15 10.26 9.02
CA PHE A 25 -10.20 10.65 9.97
C PHE A 25 -11.48 11.00 9.23
N ASN A 26 -12.62 10.53 9.75
CA ASN A 26 -13.92 10.78 9.14
C ASN A 26 -14.36 12.22 9.41
N VAL A 27 -14.82 12.92 8.37
CA VAL A 27 -15.26 14.32 8.46
C VAL A 27 -16.79 14.38 8.52
N TYR A 28 -17.31 15.14 9.49
CA TYR A 28 -18.74 15.34 9.76
C TYR A 28 -19.09 16.83 9.77
N THR A 29 -20.33 17.18 9.48
CA THR A 29 -20.85 18.54 9.75
C THR A 29 -21.18 18.68 11.24
N GLU A 30 -20.81 19.80 11.86
CA GLU A 30 -21.15 20.05 13.27
C GLU A 30 -22.68 20.14 13.48
N LYS A 31 -23.39 20.83 12.57
CA LYS A 31 -24.83 21.12 12.72
C LYS A 31 -25.74 19.91 12.52
N SER A 32 -25.46 19.07 11.51
CA SER A 32 -26.31 17.89 11.20
C SER A 32 -25.72 16.56 11.69
N GLY A 33 -24.45 16.52 12.08
CA GLY A 33 -23.78 15.28 12.47
C GLY A 33 -23.63 14.28 11.32
N GLU A 34 -23.84 14.71 10.07
CA GLU A 34 -23.75 13.85 8.90
C GLU A 34 -22.30 13.66 8.48
N LYS A 35 -21.92 12.42 8.15
CA LYS A 35 -20.62 12.16 7.55
C LYS A 35 -20.60 12.75 6.15
N VAL A 36 -19.64 13.64 5.91
CA VAL A 36 -19.45 14.31 4.63
C VAL A 36 -18.19 13.85 3.91
N GLY A 37 -17.17 13.35 4.60
CA GLY A 37 -15.93 12.98 3.93
C GLY A 37 -14.89 12.32 4.84
N TYR A 38 -13.63 12.41 4.45
CA TYR A 38 -12.48 12.04 5.26
C TYR A 38 -11.28 12.95 4.96
N ILE A 39 -10.34 13.05 5.91
CA ILE A 39 -9.09 13.79 5.75
C ILE A 39 -8.18 13.00 4.80
N LYS A 40 -7.84 13.58 3.65
CA LYS A 40 -6.99 12.96 2.63
C LYS A 40 -5.53 13.37 2.78
N ASP A 41 -5.27 14.63 3.14
CA ASP A 41 -3.92 15.19 3.29
C ASP A 41 -3.96 16.42 4.22
N ILE A 42 -2.80 16.94 4.57
CA ILE A 42 -2.64 18.14 5.40
C ILE A 42 -1.64 19.08 4.71
N LEU A 43 -2.02 20.34 4.57
CA LEU A 43 -1.16 21.38 4.00
C LEU A 43 -0.54 22.22 5.12
N VAL A 44 0.79 22.31 5.08
CA VAL A 44 1.63 23.11 5.99
C VAL A 44 2.30 24.25 5.25
N ASP A 45 2.58 25.34 5.96
CA ASP A 45 3.42 26.42 5.43
C ASP A 45 4.92 26.08 5.50
N GLU A 46 5.75 26.97 4.97
CA GLU A 46 7.22 26.82 4.95
C GLU A 46 7.85 26.69 6.34
N LYS A 47 7.15 27.09 7.40
CA LYS A 47 7.63 26.98 8.79
C LYS A 47 7.13 25.70 9.46
N GLY A 48 6.19 24.97 8.85
CA GLY A 48 5.62 23.74 9.37
C GLY A 48 4.30 23.92 10.14
N TYR A 49 3.69 25.11 10.09
CA TYR A 49 2.36 25.30 10.70
C TYR A 49 1.27 24.67 9.84
N PHE A 50 0.27 24.05 10.48
CA PHE A 50 -0.91 23.56 9.76
C PHE A 50 -1.76 24.73 9.29
N ARG A 51 -2.19 24.67 8.03
CA ARG A 51 -3.04 25.68 7.42
C ARG A 51 -4.36 25.09 6.96
N TYR A 52 -4.32 23.94 6.28
CA TYR A 52 -5.53 23.32 5.76
C TYR A 52 -5.51 21.80 5.93
N PHE A 53 -6.68 21.23 6.20
CA PHE A 53 -6.97 19.85 5.87
C PHE A 53 -7.46 19.75 4.43
N VAL A 54 -6.93 18.80 3.67
CA VAL A 54 -7.52 18.41 2.39
C VAL A 54 -8.60 17.39 2.70
N VAL A 55 -9.86 17.80 2.59
CA VAL A 55 -11.01 16.92 2.82
C VAL A 55 -11.48 16.37 1.48
N ASP A 56 -11.60 15.05 1.39
CA ASP A 56 -12.28 14.40 0.26
C ASP A 56 -13.72 14.08 0.67
N PHE A 57 -14.69 14.72 0.02
CA PHE A 57 -16.10 14.51 0.31
C PHE A 57 -16.68 13.23 -0.34
N GLY A 58 -15.91 12.49 -1.14
CA GLY A 58 -16.36 11.25 -1.76
C GLY A 58 -17.51 11.41 -2.74
N LEU A 59 -18.19 10.30 -3.05
CA LEU A 59 -19.06 10.18 -4.23
C LEU A 59 -20.31 11.07 -4.20
N TRP A 60 -20.75 11.56 -3.04
CA TRP A 60 -21.99 12.34 -2.94
C TRP A 60 -21.84 13.78 -3.48
N VAL A 61 -20.61 14.30 -3.60
CA VAL A 61 -20.31 15.57 -4.29
C VAL A 61 -19.28 15.34 -5.41
N PHE A 62 -19.40 14.24 -6.15
CA PHE A 62 -18.52 13.91 -7.28
C PHE A 62 -17.01 13.89 -6.93
N ASN A 63 -16.64 13.39 -5.74
CA ASN A 63 -15.26 13.35 -5.23
C ASN A 63 -14.57 14.72 -5.20
N LYS A 64 -15.36 15.78 -4.96
CA LYS A 64 -14.84 17.12 -4.74
C LYS A 64 -13.96 17.13 -3.50
N GLN A 65 -12.69 17.51 -3.68
CA GLN A 65 -11.79 17.82 -2.59
C GLN A 65 -11.93 19.29 -2.23
N VAL A 66 -11.74 19.63 -0.96
CA VAL A 66 -11.77 21.01 -0.48
C VAL A 66 -10.66 21.21 0.54
N MET A 67 -10.04 22.39 0.47
CA MET A 67 -9.14 22.86 1.52
C MET A 67 -9.98 23.44 2.67
N LEU A 68 -9.95 22.78 3.82
CA LEU A 68 -10.60 23.20 5.05
C LEU A 68 -9.59 23.90 5.95
N PRO A 69 -9.72 25.22 6.22
CA PRO A 69 -8.89 25.90 7.20
C PRO A 69 -8.96 25.19 8.56
N VAL A 70 -7.81 24.93 9.18
CA VAL A 70 -7.75 24.11 10.40
C VAL A 70 -8.52 24.71 11.57
N GLY A 71 -8.63 26.03 11.67
CA GLY A 71 -9.43 26.73 12.69
C GLY A 71 -10.94 26.55 12.52
N CYS A 72 -11.41 26.17 11.32
CA CYS A 72 -12.81 25.83 11.05
C CYS A 72 -13.16 24.37 11.40
N SER A 73 -12.34 23.71 12.20
CA SER A 73 -12.52 22.31 12.55
C SER A 73 -12.61 22.09 14.06
N GLN A 74 -13.21 20.99 14.46
CA GLN A 74 -13.10 20.42 15.80
C GLN A 74 -12.72 18.95 15.65
N ILE A 75 -11.70 18.50 16.40
CA ILE A 75 -11.18 17.14 16.27
C ILE A 75 -11.52 16.33 17.52
N ASP A 76 -12.15 15.17 17.31
CA ASP A 76 -12.32 14.12 18.30
C ASP A 76 -11.32 13.01 17.99
N TYR A 77 -10.25 12.97 18.78
CA TYR A 77 -9.10 12.09 18.58
C TYR A 77 -9.41 10.63 18.93
N GLU A 78 -10.25 10.40 19.94
CA GLU A 78 -10.59 9.04 20.39
C GLU A 78 -11.52 8.37 19.39
N ALA A 79 -12.47 9.13 18.83
CA ALA A 79 -13.41 8.63 17.84
C ALA A 79 -12.89 8.72 16.39
N GLN A 80 -11.70 9.29 16.17
CA GLN A 80 -11.12 9.58 14.84
C GLN A 80 -12.07 10.38 13.93
N LYS A 81 -12.65 11.46 14.49
CA LYS A 81 -13.60 12.33 13.78
C LYS A 81 -13.12 13.76 13.71
N VAL A 82 -13.40 14.42 12.59
CA VAL A 82 -13.25 15.87 12.42
C VAL A 82 -14.62 16.45 12.12
N PHE A 83 -15.00 17.52 12.82
CA PHE A 83 -16.25 18.24 12.61
C PHE A 83 -15.94 19.56 11.90
N VAL A 84 -16.64 19.84 10.80
CA VAL A 84 -16.58 21.12 10.10
C VAL A 84 -17.53 22.08 10.82
N LEU A 85 -16.96 23.16 11.38
CA LEU A 85 -17.69 24.13 12.18
C LEU A 85 -18.51 25.07 11.30
N GLY A 86 -19.75 25.37 11.70
CA GLY A 86 -20.56 26.40 11.06
C GLY A 86 -21.19 26.05 9.69
N VAL A 87 -20.78 24.95 9.05
CA VAL A 87 -21.22 24.55 7.70
C VAL A 87 -22.19 23.37 7.76
N ASP A 88 -23.30 23.44 7.01
CA ASP A 88 -24.17 22.28 6.77
C ASP A 88 -23.81 21.51 5.48
N ARG A 89 -24.44 20.36 5.27
CA ARG A 89 -24.14 19.49 4.13
C ARG A 89 -24.34 20.18 2.77
N LYS A 90 -25.36 21.03 2.62
CA LYS A 90 -25.61 21.76 1.36
C LYS A 90 -24.56 22.84 1.13
N GLN A 91 -24.16 23.53 2.18
CA GLN A 91 -23.13 24.57 2.12
C GLN A 91 -21.75 24.00 1.78
N VAL A 92 -21.45 22.76 2.20
CA VAL A 92 -20.24 22.03 1.77
C VAL A 92 -20.16 21.89 0.25
N GLU A 93 -21.28 21.66 -0.43
CA GLU A 93 -21.31 21.55 -1.90
C GLU A 93 -20.87 22.85 -2.59
N SER A 94 -21.05 24.01 -1.94
CA SER A 94 -20.73 25.33 -2.48
C SER A 94 -19.28 25.78 -2.25
N LEU A 95 -18.52 25.09 -1.37
CA LEU A 95 -17.13 25.45 -1.07
C LEU A 95 -16.23 25.33 -2.31
N PRO A 96 -15.16 26.13 -2.46
CA PRO A 96 -14.27 26.02 -3.62
C PRO A 96 -13.60 24.63 -3.70
N GLY A 97 -13.65 24.01 -4.89
CA GLY A 97 -13.00 22.72 -5.11
C GLY A 97 -11.48 22.86 -5.19
N TYR A 98 -10.77 21.95 -4.55
CA TYR A 98 -9.32 21.82 -4.57
C TYR A 98 -8.88 20.75 -5.58
N ASN A 99 -7.84 21.06 -6.34
CA ASN A 99 -7.16 20.12 -7.23
C ASN A 99 -5.65 20.24 -7.01
N GLU A 100 -4.98 19.11 -6.82
CA GLU A 100 -3.54 19.02 -6.52
C GLU A 100 -2.64 19.57 -7.64
N GLN A 101 -3.16 19.73 -8.86
CA GLN A 101 -2.44 20.31 -10.01
C GLN A 101 -2.53 21.85 -10.06
N VAL A 102 -3.41 22.46 -9.27
CA VAL A 102 -3.57 23.91 -9.22
C VAL A 102 -2.47 24.49 -8.32
N GLU A 103 -1.72 25.44 -8.85
CA GLU A 103 -0.79 26.22 -8.05
C GLU A 103 -1.60 27.03 -7.02
N ILE A 104 -1.39 26.75 -5.74
CA ILE A 104 -2.05 27.51 -4.67
C ILE A 104 -1.32 28.85 -4.54
N ASP A 105 -1.75 29.81 -5.34
CA ASP A 105 -1.29 31.18 -5.26
C ASP A 105 -2.12 31.98 -4.24
N LYS A 106 -1.72 33.24 -4.03
CA LYS A 106 -2.38 34.12 -3.06
C LYS A 106 -3.82 34.46 -3.43
N GLU A 107 -4.15 34.47 -4.72
CA GLU A 107 -5.49 34.79 -5.19
C GLU A 107 -6.44 33.63 -4.89
N TYR A 108 -5.98 32.39 -5.07
CA TYR A 108 -6.71 31.19 -4.69
C TYR A 108 -6.98 31.13 -3.17
N GLU A 109 -5.98 31.39 -2.33
CA GLU A 109 -6.16 31.41 -0.87
C GLU A 109 -7.13 32.51 -0.41
N GLU A 110 -7.12 33.67 -1.06
CA GLU A 110 -8.03 34.77 -0.74
C GLU A 110 -9.49 34.45 -1.11
N ASN A 111 -9.71 33.85 -2.28
CA ASN A 111 -11.03 33.37 -2.70
C ASN A 111 -11.57 32.29 -1.75
N LEU A 112 -10.69 31.39 -1.29
CA LEU A 112 -11.04 30.38 -0.30
C LEU A 112 -11.43 31.01 1.04
N ARG A 113 -10.66 32.00 1.50
CA ARG A 113 -10.94 32.76 2.73
C ARG A 113 -12.31 33.44 2.68
N GLU A 114 -12.63 34.12 1.58
CA GLU A 114 -13.93 34.77 1.41
C GLU A 114 -15.08 33.77 1.44
N ALA A 115 -14.92 32.59 0.81
CA ALA A 115 -15.92 31.54 0.86
C ALA A 115 -16.21 31.06 2.29
N TYR A 116 -15.17 30.79 3.10
CA TYR A 116 -15.36 30.35 4.49
C TYR A 116 -15.91 31.46 5.41
N LEU A 117 -15.55 32.73 5.18
CA LEU A 117 -16.12 33.85 5.93
C LEU A 117 -17.60 34.10 5.59
N ASN A 118 -17.99 33.93 4.32
CA ASN A 118 -19.38 34.04 3.89
C ASN A 118 -20.23 32.92 4.52
N VAL A 119 -19.68 31.71 4.59
CA VAL A 119 -20.35 30.58 5.25
C VAL A 119 -20.45 30.80 6.77
N ALA A 120 -19.38 31.29 7.42
CA ALA A 120 -19.38 31.60 8.86
C ALA A 120 -20.35 32.73 9.23
N SER A 121 -20.60 33.68 8.32
CA SER A 121 -21.55 34.78 8.49
C SER A 121 -23.00 34.44 8.07
N GLY A 122 -23.25 33.21 7.58
CA GLY A 122 -24.58 32.76 7.19
C GLY A 122 -25.10 33.36 5.89
N ILE A 123 -24.21 33.84 5.01
CA ILE A 123 -24.56 34.40 3.71
C ILE A 123 -24.52 33.29 2.66
N ASP A 124 -25.65 33.01 2.00
CA ASP A 124 -25.75 31.99 0.95
C ASP A 124 -24.80 32.30 -0.22
N SER A 125 -23.79 31.45 -0.42
CA SER A 125 -22.81 31.57 -1.52
C SER A 125 -23.36 31.06 -2.86
N ALA A 126 -24.59 31.45 -3.19
CA ALA A 126 -25.24 31.15 -4.46
C ALA A 126 -24.97 32.24 -5.51
N VAL A 127 -23.71 32.65 -5.68
CA VAL A 127 -23.23 33.36 -6.87
C VAL A 127 -21.76 33.01 -7.03
N LEU A 128 -21.44 31.95 -7.76
CA LEU A 128 -20.17 31.74 -8.47
C LEU A 128 -20.33 30.51 -9.38
N SER A 129 -21.22 30.63 -10.38
CA SER A 129 -21.21 29.75 -11.54
C SER A 129 -20.02 30.11 -12.43
N SER A 130 -19.29 29.10 -12.91
CA SER A 130 -18.03 29.19 -13.66
C SER A 130 -18.05 29.94 -15.01
N ASP A 131 -19.14 30.61 -15.38
CA ASP A 131 -19.28 31.27 -16.69
C ASP A 131 -19.50 32.79 -16.64
N GLN A 132 -19.44 33.44 -15.47
CA GLN A 132 -19.38 34.90 -15.38
C GLN A 132 -18.44 35.34 -14.28
N VAL A 133 -17.16 35.50 -14.60
CA VAL A 133 -16.24 36.33 -13.82
C VAL A 133 -16.57 37.80 -14.13
N PRO A 134 -17.09 38.60 -13.19
CA PRO A 134 -17.04 40.04 -13.35
C PRO A 134 -15.56 40.42 -13.33
N GLN A 135 -15.06 41.02 -14.40
CA GLN A 135 -13.80 41.75 -14.39
C GLN A 135 -13.92 42.90 -13.38
N ILE A 136 -13.59 42.63 -12.12
CA ILE A 136 -13.49 43.66 -11.10
C ILE A 136 -12.16 44.36 -11.31
N LYS A 137 -12.29 45.65 -11.60
CA LYS A 137 -11.22 46.61 -11.84
C LYS A 137 -10.13 46.51 -10.77
N GLN A 138 -8.89 46.56 -11.24
CA GLN A 138 -7.75 47.06 -10.48
C GLN A 138 -8.18 48.28 -9.65
N THR A 139 -8.29 48.09 -8.35
CA THR A 139 -8.10 49.18 -7.39
C THR A 139 -6.87 48.83 -6.57
N ASP A 140 -5.78 49.47 -6.97
CA ASP A 140 -4.55 49.61 -6.23
C ASP A 140 -4.82 49.94 -4.75
N ALA A 141 -3.95 49.41 -3.87
CA ALA A 141 -3.80 49.73 -2.43
C ALA A 141 -4.39 48.79 -1.36
N ARG A 142 -4.40 47.47 -1.58
CA ARG A 142 -4.34 46.46 -0.49
C ARG A 142 -3.40 45.27 -0.76
N GLN A 143 -2.45 45.44 -1.69
CA GLN A 143 -1.63 44.35 -2.23
C GLN A 143 -0.29 44.11 -1.50
N ALA A 144 -0.13 44.57 -0.25
CA ALA A 144 1.12 44.41 0.49
C ALA A 144 0.87 43.87 1.91
N ASN A 145 1.47 42.70 2.19
CA ASN A 145 1.53 41.99 3.47
C ASN A 145 0.25 41.32 3.99
N TYR A 146 -0.17 40.23 3.33
CA TYR A 146 -1.02 39.22 3.97
C TYR A 146 -0.16 38.21 4.75
N ASP A 147 -0.52 37.98 6.00
CA ASP A 147 0.06 36.99 6.93
C ASP A 147 -1.10 36.25 7.61
N TYR A 148 -0.96 34.96 7.89
CA TYR A 148 -2.02 34.11 8.48
C TYR A 148 -2.50 34.64 9.86
N THR A 149 -1.71 35.51 10.49
CA THR A 149 -2.05 36.26 11.71
C THR A 149 -3.23 37.23 11.55
N GLN A 150 -3.59 37.62 10.32
CA GLN A 150 -4.70 38.54 10.03
C GLN A 150 -6.08 37.84 9.96
N ALA A 151 -6.11 36.51 9.96
CA ALA A 151 -7.32 35.69 9.92
C ALA A 151 -7.26 34.54 10.94
N ALA A 152 -6.95 34.90 12.20
CA ALA A 152 -6.77 33.97 13.30
C ALA A 152 -7.90 32.93 13.43
N ASP A 153 -9.16 33.35 13.28
CA ASP A 153 -10.32 32.46 13.41
C ASP A 153 -10.35 31.29 12.40
N LEU A 154 -9.63 31.40 11.27
CA LEU A 154 -9.57 30.35 10.24
C LEU A 154 -8.36 29.42 10.42
N TYR A 155 -7.29 29.88 11.05
CA TYR A 155 -5.99 29.19 11.03
C TYR A 155 -5.37 28.95 12.41
N GLU A 156 -5.87 29.59 13.47
CA GLU A 156 -5.40 29.35 14.83
C GLU A 156 -6.01 28.09 15.43
N LEU A 157 -5.13 27.20 15.87
CA LEU A 157 -5.48 26.00 16.61
C LEU A 157 -5.78 26.36 18.06
N SER A 158 -7.06 26.28 18.46
CA SER A 158 -7.48 26.52 19.84
C SER A 158 -7.15 25.36 20.79
N ASP A 159 -6.72 25.66 22.02
CA ASP A 159 -6.36 24.63 23.02
C ASP A 159 -7.55 23.71 23.39
N ARG A 160 -8.79 24.18 23.19
CA ARG A 160 -10.01 23.42 23.49
C ARG A 160 -10.29 22.31 22.47
N HIS A 161 -10.00 22.56 21.19
CA HIS A 161 -10.39 21.67 20.09
C HIS A 161 -9.20 21.03 19.36
N HIS A 162 -7.99 21.58 19.57
CA HIS A 162 -6.81 21.28 18.77
C HIS A 162 -5.57 20.96 19.60
N ARG A 163 -5.70 20.66 20.90
CA ARG A 163 -4.55 20.45 21.79
C ARG A 163 -3.52 19.48 21.21
N VAL A 164 -3.96 18.31 20.75
CA VAL A 164 -3.05 17.27 20.24
C VAL A 164 -2.41 17.69 18.91
N ILE A 165 -3.18 18.25 17.97
CA ILE A 165 -2.60 18.71 16.70
C ILE A 165 -1.67 19.94 16.87
N LYS A 166 -1.90 20.76 17.91
CA LYS A 166 -1.00 21.87 18.27
C LYS A 166 0.31 21.38 18.88
N GLU A 167 0.25 20.46 19.84
CA GLU A 167 1.45 19.79 20.38
C GLU A 167 2.24 19.08 19.26
N TYR A 168 1.52 18.51 18.29
CA TYR A 168 2.13 17.92 17.10
C TYR A 168 2.83 18.96 16.21
N GLN A 169 2.17 20.08 15.93
CA GLN A 169 2.73 21.18 15.15
C GLN A 169 4.05 21.66 15.77
N ASP A 170 4.08 21.84 17.09
CA ASP A 170 5.26 22.33 17.80
C ASP A 170 6.44 21.34 17.66
N ARG A 171 6.18 20.03 17.73
CA ARG A 171 7.21 18.99 17.49
C ARG A 171 7.72 19.00 16.04
N LEU A 172 6.82 19.16 15.08
CA LEU A 172 7.16 19.22 13.66
C LEU A 172 8.06 20.42 13.36
N ILE A 173 7.70 21.60 13.87
CA ILE A 173 8.47 22.84 13.73
C ILE A 173 9.85 22.69 14.38
N ALA A 174 9.90 22.22 15.63
CA ALA A 174 11.16 22.06 16.37
C ALA A 174 12.15 21.11 15.66
N LYS A 175 11.66 19.98 15.14
CA LYS A 175 12.51 19.04 14.39
C LYS A 175 12.91 19.58 13.01
N HIS A 176 12.04 20.33 12.33
CA HIS A 176 12.39 20.97 11.07
C HIS A 176 13.52 21.99 11.26
N GLN A 177 13.43 22.81 12.30
CA GLN A 177 14.49 23.76 12.67
C GLN A 177 15.80 23.04 13.02
N ALA A 178 15.75 21.98 13.83
CA ALA A 178 16.93 21.19 14.18
C ALA A 178 17.59 20.51 12.95
N ARG A 179 16.80 20.09 11.94
CA ARG A 179 17.32 19.54 10.68
C ARG A 179 17.99 20.59 9.82
N GLN A 180 17.45 21.81 9.76
CA GLN A 180 18.09 22.91 9.05
C GLN A 180 19.41 23.32 9.74
N GLU A 181 19.41 23.39 11.07
CA GLU A 181 20.61 23.70 11.86
C GLU A 181 21.67 22.60 11.71
N LYS A 182 21.27 21.32 11.81
CA LYS A 182 22.18 20.19 11.55
C LYS A 182 22.69 20.16 10.13
N GLY A 183 21.85 20.45 9.12
CA GLY A 183 22.28 20.55 7.73
C GLY A 183 23.29 21.68 7.50
N LEU A 184 23.11 22.81 8.18
CA LEU A 184 24.09 23.89 8.21
C LEU A 184 25.39 23.46 8.89
N ILE A 185 25.30 22.75 10.01
CA ILE A 185 26.47 22.21 10.73
C ILE A 185 27.21 21.20 9.86
N ASP A 186 26.51 20.25 9.23
CA ASP A 186 27.09 19.24 8.35
C ASP A 186 27.73 19.88 7.11
N GLN A 187 27.14 20.96 6.55
CA GLN A 187 27.77 21.77 5.51
C GLN A 187 29.03 22.47 6.00
N LEU A 188 29.00 23.10 7.18
CA LEU A 188 30.18 23.74 7.78
C LEU A 188 31.28 22.73 8.15
N VAL A 189 30.89 21.52 8.58
CA VAL A 189 31.81 20.40 8.85
C VAL A 189 32.41 19.89 7.54
N THR A 190 31.62 19.76 6.47
CA THR A 190 32.11 19.34 5.15
C THR A 190 33.05 20.40 4.54
N GLU A 191 32.74 21.68 4.70
CA GLU A 191 33.63 22.78 4.30
C GLU A 191 34.92 22.78 5.13
N ASN A 192 34.83 22.54 6.45
CA ASN A 192 36.01 22.41 7.31
C ASN A 192 36.84 21.14 7.00
N GLU A 193 36.23 19.99 6.71
CA GLU A 193 36.93 18.78 6.28
C GLU A 193 37.61 18.98 4.92
N SER A 194 37.00 19.76 4.03
CA SER A 194 37.62 20.16 2.76
C SER A 194 38.83 21.08 2.98
N ILE A 195 38.78 21.97 4.00
CA ILE A 195 39.90 22.80 4.44
C ILE A 195 40.97 21.96 5.14
N GLU A 196 40.60 20.97 5.95
CA GLU A 196 41.52 20.04 6.60
C GLU A 196 42.19 19.11 5.60
N GLN A 197 41.52 18.64 4.54
CA GLN A 197 42.15 17.87 3.46
C GLN A 197 43.19 18.67 2.67
N LEU A 198 43.07 19.99 2.61
CA LEU A 198 44.14 20.87 2.08
C LEU A 198 45.35 20.96 3.04
N VAL A 199 45.14 20.76 4.34
CA VAL A 199 46.19 20.82 5.39
C VAL A 199 46.84 19.44 5.67
N VAL A 200 46.11 18.34 5.45
CA VAL A 200 46.53 16.95 5.73
C VAL A 200 47.36 16.31 4.60
N SER A 201 47.84 17.12 3.64
CA SER A 201 48.98 16.74 2.77
C SER A 201 50.32 16.65 3.51
N SER A 202 50.31 16.68 4.84
CA SER A 202 51.47 16.35 5.67
C SER A 202 51.07 15.49 6.87
N SER A 203 51.82 14.39 7.03
CA SER A 203 51.90 13.45 8.17
C SER A 203 50.92 12.28 8.25
N THR A 204 51.53 11.09 8.16
CA THR A 204 50.99 9.74 8.37
C THR A 204 51.00 9.36 9.85
N SER A 205 49.94 8.71 10.33
CA SER A 205 50.07 7.47 11.14
C SER A 205 48.75 6.76 11.42
N SER A 206 48.87 5.44 11.44
CA SER A 206 47.89 4.38 11.59
C SER A 206 47.23 4.30 12.97
N THR A 207 45.95 3.93 13.00
CA THR A 207 45.32 3.30 14.15
C THR A 207 44.50 2.08 13.71
N GLN A 208 44.73 0.96 14.38
CA GLN A 208 44.12 -0.35 14.14
C GLN A 208 42.62 -0.34 14.44
N VAL A 209 41.82 -0.85 13.51
CA VAL A 209 40.40 -1.16 13.70
C VAL A 209 40.29 -2.57 14.31
N THR A 210 39.55 -2.66 15.40
CA THR A 210 39.21 -3.90 16.10
C THR A 210 38.35 -4.80 15.21
N HIS A 211 38.74 -6.07 15.10
CA HIS A 211 37.99 -7.11 14.40
C HIS A 211 36.58 -7.27 15.01
N LYS A 212 35.54 -6.81 14.31
CA LYS A 212 34.17 -7.30 14.53
C LYS A 212 34.13 -8.77 14.08
N ASN A 213 33.59 -9.64 14.94
CA ASN A 213 33.35 -11.05 14.62
C ASN A 213 32.57 -11.16 13.31
N LYS A 214 32.99 -12.11 12.45
CA LYS A 214 32.34 -12.41 11.17
C LYS A 214 30.84 -12.70 11.40
N PRO A 215 29.92 -12.11 10.61
CA PRO A 215 28.50 -12.45 10.69
C PRO A 215 28.30 -13.96 10.50
N THR A 216 27.37 -14.54 11.26
CA THR A 216 27.26 -16.00 11.45
C THR A 216 26.29 -16.68 10.49
N ARG A 217 25.60 -15.92 9.62
CA ARG A 217 24.60 -16.43 8.66
C ARG A 217 24.97 -15.98 7.25
N CYS A 218 25.07 -16.91 6.29
CA CYS A 218 25.34 -16.59 4.89
C CYS A 218 24.02 -16.43 4.12
N ALA A 219 23.85 -15.31 3.41
CA ALA A 219 22.66 -15.05 2.60
C ALA A 219 23.06 -14.54 1.21
N CYS A 220 22.38 -15.01 0.17
CA CYS A 220 22.52 -14.47 -1.18
C CYS A 220 21.45 -13.42 -1.43
N LEU A 221 21.84 -12.18 -1.69
CA LEU A 221 20.95 -11.11 -2.09
C LEU A 221 20.93 -11.01 -3.63
N ILE A 222 19.79 -11.34 -4.22
CA ILE A 222 19.49 -11.17 -5.64
C ILE A 222 18.82 -9.81 -5.82
N PHE A 223 19.51 -8.88 -6.47
CA PHE A 223 19.05 -7.52 -6.64
C PHE A 223 18.74 -7.20 -8.11
N ASN A 224 17.52 -6.78 -8.40
CA ASN A 224 17.16 -6.29 -9.72
C ASN A 224 17.35 -4.76 -9.78
N PRO A 225 18.36 -4.24 -10.52
CA PRO A 225 18.67 -2.81 -10.55
C PRO A 225 17.63 -1.98 -11.32
N VAL A 226 16.80 -2.60 -12.16
CA VAL A 226 15.77 -1.92 -12.96
C VAL A 226 14.36 -2.05 -12.37
N ALA A 227 14.21 -2.68 -11.20
CA ALA A 227 12.93 -2.77 -10.52
C ALA A 227 12.54 -1.42 -9.88
N GLY A 228 11.26 -1.05 -10.06
CA GLY A 228 10.67 0.12 -9.43
C GLY A 228 10.92 1.44 -10.15
N GLN A 229 10.63 2.55 -9.46
CA GLN A 229 10.88 3.93 -9.91
C GLN A 229 11.86 4.67 -8.97
N SER A 230 12.33 3.99 -7.91
CA SER A 230 13.27 4.51 -6.93
C SER A 230 14.71 4.45 -7.44
N ASN A 231 15.60 5.19 -6.76
CA ASN A 231 17.02 5.18 -7.07
C ASN A 231 17.62 3.82 -6.63
N SER A 232 18.01 2.99 -7.60
CA SER A 232 18.50 1.63 -7.34
C SER A 232 19.82 1.59 -6.56
N GLU A 233 20.72 2.56 -6.75
CA GLU A 233 21.97 2.64 -5.99
C GLU A 233 21.68 2.94 -4.51
N GLN A 234 20.74 3.85 -4.25
CA GLN A 234 20.32 4.19 -2.90
C GLN A 234 19.57 3.04 -2.21
N ASP A 235 18.69 2.36 -2.95
CA ASP A 235 17.97 1.19 -2.44
C ASP A 235 18.95 0.08 -2.06
N LEU A 236 19.91 -0.24 -2.95
CA LEU A 236 20.93 -1.24 -2.66
C LEU A 236 21.78 -0.84 -1.45
N ALA A 237 22.27 0.39 -1.40
CA ALA A 237 23.04 0.89 -0.26
C ALA A 237 22.26 0.77 1.06
N THR A 238 20.95 1.07 1.03
CA THR A 238 20.07 0.92 2.18
C THR A 238 19.95 -0.54 2.60
N ILE A 239 19.64 -1.46 1.66
CA ILE A 239 19.51 -2.90 1.93
C ILE A 239 20.81 -3.45 2.51
N THR A 240 21.93 -3.16 1.86
CA THR A 240 23.26 -3.59 2.26
C THR A 240 23.60 -3.10 3.67
N SER A 241 23.41 -1.80 3.96
CA SER A 241 23.72 -1.25 5.28
C SER A 241 22.89 -1.86 6.43
N LEU A 242 21.67 -2.33 6.14
CA LEU A 242 20.79 -2.94 7.13
C LEU A 242 21.10 -4.44 7.35
N LEU A 243 21.52 -5.15 6.31
CA LEU A 243 21.67 -6.61 6.35
C LEU A 243 23.12 -7.08 6.62
N GLU A 244 24.14 -6.39 6.10
CA GLU A 244 25.56 -6.76 6.32
C GLU A 244 26.01 -6.84 7.79
N PRO A 245 25.43 -6.09 8.75
CA PRO A 245 25.80 -6.24 10.16
C PRO A 245 25.54 -7.65 10.72
N GLU A 246 24.55 -8.38 10.17
CA GLU A 246 24.12 -9.69 10.67
C GLU A 246 24.36 -10.84 9.66
N PHE A 247 24.47 -10.53 8.36
CA PHE A 247 24.67 -11.51 7.29
C PHE A 247 26.01 -11.34 6.58
N ASP A 248 26.65 -12.47 6.24
CA ASP A 248 27.66 -12.52 5.18
C ASP A 248 26.91 -12.53 3.84
N LEU A 249 26.76 -11.34 3.23
CA LEU A 249 25.94 -11.14 2.04
C LEU A 249 26.73 -11.37 0.75
N ASP A 250 26.28 -12.35 -0.03
CA ASP A 250 26.65 -12.49 -1.44
C ASP A 250 25.66 -11.71 -2.30
N ILE A 251 26.05 -10.51 -2.74
CA ILE A 251 25.19 -9.62 -3.52
C ILE A 251 25.37 -9.92 -5.02
N ARG A 252 24.29 -10.36 -5.66
CA ARG A 252 24.25 -10.68 -7.09
C ARG A 252 23.17 -9.86 -7.79
N MET A 253 23.52 -9.26 -8.92
CA MET A 253 22.59 -8.44 -9.69
C MET A 253 22.02 -9.20 -10.87
N THR A 254 20.73 -9.04 -11.15
CA THR A 254 20.16 -9.50 -12.43
C THR A 254 20.72 -8.66 -13.57
N THR A 255 20.80 -9.27 -14.74
CA THR A 255 21.22 -8.60 -15.99
C THR A 255 20.30 -9.05 -17.13
N PRO A 256 20.29 -8.36 -18.28
CA PRO A 256 19.50 -8.81 -19.44
C PRO A 256 19.81 -10.24 -19.93
N ASN A 257 20.94 -10.82 -19.53
CA ASN A 257 21.35 -12.18 -19.91
C ASN A 257 21.34 -13.16 -18.73
N LYS A 258 20.90 -12.72 -17.54
CA LYS A 258 20.92 -13.54 -16.34
C LYS A 258 19.84 -13.10 -15.38
N ASP A 259 18.77 -13.90 -15.33
CA ASP A 259 17.60 -13.63 -14.52
C ASP A 259 17.74 -14.15 -13.09
N ALA A 260 16.77 -13.81 -12.25
CA ALA A 260 16.81 -14.11 -10.82
C ALA A 260 16.75 -15.61 -10.52
N ASP A 261 16.11 -16.41 -11.37
CA ASP A 261 16.03 -17.87 -11.19
C ASP A 261 17.40 -18.52 -11.41
N GLU A 262 18.15 -18.13 -12.44
CA GLU A 262 19.50 -18.62 -12.70
C GLU A 262 20.44 -18.28 -11.53
N ILE A 263 20.38 -17.03 -11.04
CA ILE A 263 21.18 -16.58 -9.90
C ILE A 263 20.81 -17.35 -8.64
N ALA A 264 19.51 -17.55 -8.38
CA ALA A 264 19.03 -18.28 -7.22
C ALA A 264 19.43 -19.76 -7.28
N LYS A 265 19.28 -20.42 -8.43
CA LYS A 265 19.70 -21.82 -8.65
C LYS A 265 21.19 -22.00 -8.34
N GLU A 266 22.04 -21.13 -8.87
CA GLU A 266 23.49 -21.15 -8.57
C GLU A 266 23.78 -20.94 -7.07
N ALA A 267 23.08 -20.02 -6.41
CA ALA A 267 23.27 -19.76 -4.99
C ALA A 267 22.84 -20.96 -4.12
N VAL A 268 21.72 -21.61 -4.48
CA VAL A 268 21.25 -22.85 -3.85
C VAL A 268 22.28 -23.96 -4.01
N GLU A 269 22.81 -24.17 -5.22
CA GLU A 269 23.86 -25.18 -5.50
C GLU A 269 25.15 -24.91 -4.72
N GLN A 270 25.46 -23.64 -4.45
CA GLN A 270 26.61 -23.22 -3.66
C GLN A 270 26.38 -23.28 -2.14
N GLY A 271 25.19 -23.72 -1.70
CA GLY A 271 24.87 -23.94 -0.29
C GLY A 271 24.44 -22.67 0.45
N ALA A 272 23.84 -21.70 -0.26
CA ALA A 272 23.22 -20.54 0.40
C ALA A 272 22.18 -21.00 1.44
N GLN A 273 22.26 -20.44 2.65
CA GLN A 273 21.34 -20.78 3.74
C GLN A 273 20.04 -19.98 3.66
N ILE A 274 20.08 -18.82 3.00
CA ILE A 274 18.95 -17.92 2.78
C ILE A 274 19.12 -17.30 1.40
N ILE A 275 18.04 -17.23 0.62
CA ILE A 275 17.95 -16.43 -0.60
C ILE A 275 17.12 -15.19 -0.28
N ILE A 276 17.61 -14.01 -0.62
CA ILE A 276 16.88 -12.74 -0.48
C ILE A 276 16.68 -12.18 -1.88
N ALA A 277 15.44 -11.96 -2.29
CA ALA A 277 15.12 -11.38 -3.59
C ALA A 277 14.63 -9.93 -3.42
N SER A 278 15.25 -9.00 -4.15
CA SER A 278 14.92 -7.58 -4.14
C SER A 278 14.55 -7.12 -5.55
N GLY A 279 13.26 -6.92 -5.80
CA GLY A 279 12.75 -6.60 -7.14
C GLY A 279 11.23 -6.52 -7.22
N GLY A 280 10.70 -6.54 -8.45
CA GLY A 280 9.25 -6.65 -8.70
C GLY A 280 8.78 -8.11 -8.69
N ASP A 281 7.48 -8.33 -8.86
CA ASP A 281 6.85 -9.66 -8.74
C ASP A 281 7.50 -10.74 -9.62
N GLY A 282 7.95 -10.41 -10.85
CA GLY A 282 8.68 -11.35 -11.71
C GLY A 282 10.02 -11.79 -11.13
N THR A 283 10.80 -10.86 -10.56
CA THR A 283 12.07 -11.19 -9.87
C THR A 283 11.82 -12.07 -8.64
N LEU A 284 10.78 -11.76 -7.87
CA LEU A 284 10.42 -12.51 -6.67
C LEU A 284 9.96 -13.93 -7.00
N SER A 285 9.11 -14.08 -8.02
CA SER A 285 8.59 -15.38 -8.47
C SER A 285 9.71 -16.25 -9.06
N ALA A 286 10.62 -15.66 -9.85
CA ALA A 286 11.79 -16.34 -10.39
C ALA A 286 12.78 -16.79 -9.29
N ALA A 287 12.98 -15.98 -8.24
CA ALA A 287 13.79 -16.42 -7.10
C ALA A 287 13.08 -17.52 -6.28
N ALA A 288 11.76 -17.40 -6.10
CA ALA A 288 10.95 -18.39 -5.41
C ALA A 288 11.01 -19.76 -6.12
N GLU A 289 10.93 -19.79 -7.45
CA GLU A 289 11.10 -20.99 -8.29
C GLU A 289 12.30 -21.83 -7.86
N ALA A 290 13.45 -21.19 -7.69
CA ALA A 290 14.70 -21.88 -7.41
C ALA A 290 14.76 -22.49 -6.01
N VAL A 291 13.93 -22.01 -5.08
CA VAL A 291 13.91 -22.49 -3.69
C VAL A 291 12.72 -23.39 -3.36
N VAL A 292 11.75 -23.55 -4.27
CA VAL A 292 10.64 -24.50 -4.09
C VAL A 292 11.20 -25.90 -3.86
N GLY A 293 10.73 -26.57 -2.79
CA GLY A 293 11.12 -27.93 -2.41
C GLY A 293 12.50 -28.03 -1.76
N THR A 294 13.26 -26.94 -1.65
CA THR A 294 14.62 -26.95 -1.07
C THR A 294 14.62 -26.77 0.45
N GLY A 295 13.57 -26.15 1.00
CA GLY A 295 13.51 -25.72 2.40
C GLY A 295 14.37 -24.49 2.74
N ILE A 296 15.05 -23.92 1.74
CA ILE A 296 15.84 -22.68 1.93
C ILE A 296 14.86 -21.50 2.09
N PRO A 297 14.95 -20.72 3.17
CA PRO A 297 14.09 -19.56 3.37
C PRO A 297 14.30 -18.49 2.31
N LEU A 298 13.19 -17.98 1.77
CA LEU A 298 13.13 -16.82 0.89
C LEU A 298 12.82 -15.55 1.69
N GLY A 299 13.75 -14.59 1.69
CA GLY A 299 13.52 -13.20 2.09
C GLY A 299 13.04 -12.38 0.89
N VAL A 300 12.09 -11.49 1.10
CA VAL A 300 11.48 -10.68 0.03
C VAL A 300 11.60 -9.19 0.33
N ILE A 301 12.10 -8.44 -0.64
CA ILE A 301 12.15 -6.97 -0.61
C ILE A 301 11.48 -6.46 -1.88
N SER A 302 10.18 -6.19 -1.80
CA SER A 302 9.40 -5.73 -2.94
C SER A 302 9.72 -4.29 -3.31
N ARG A 303 10.16 -4.09 -4.56
CA ARG A 303 10.50 -2.79 -5.17
C ARG A 303 9.71 -2.52 -6.44
N GLY A 304 8.75 -3.39 -6.79
CA GLY A 304 7.91 -3.26 -7.98
C GLY A 304 6.74 -2.28 -7.82
N THR A 305 5.95 -2.13 -8.89
CA THR A 305 4.76 -1.26 -8.90
C THR A 305 3.54 -1.93 -8.27
N ALA A 306 3.34 -3.24 -8.49
CA ALA A 306 2.17 -3.97 -8.02
C ALA A 306 2.42 -4.64 -6.66
N ASN A 307 3.59 -5.26 -6.48
CA ASN A 307 4.02 -5.93 -5.24
C ASN A 307 2.99 -6.95 -4.75
N ALA A 308 2.37 -7.66 -5.70
CA ALA A 308 1.35 -8.67 -5.44
C ALA A 308 1.88 -9.78 -4.52
N PHE A 309 3.14 -10.19 -4.71
CA PHE A 309 3.79 -11.25 -3.94
C PHE A 309 3.89 -10.89 -2.45
N ALA A 310 4.51 -9.74 -2.13
CA ALA A 310 4.62 -9.27 -0.76
C ALA A 310 3.26 -9.01 -0.12
N THR A 311 2.32 -8.41 -0.87
CA THR A 311 0.97 -8.12 -0.37
C THR A 311 0.22 -9.39 -0.02
N ALA A 312 0.29 -10.43 -0.86
CA ALA A 312 -0.37 -11.71 -0.62
C ALA A 312 0.15 -12.43 0.63
N LEU A 313 1.41 -12.21 0.98
CA LEU A 313 2.10 -12.90 2.08
C LEU A 313 2.30 -12.02 3.31
N GLY A 314 1.70 -10.82 3.33
CA GLY A 314 1.78 -9.89 4.45
C GLY A 314 3.17 -9.27 4.68
N ILE A 315 4.04 -9.27 3.67
CA ILE A 315 5.40 -8.74 3.77
C ILE A 315 5.37 -7.21 3.69
N PRO A 316 6.08 -6.47 4.57
CA PRO A 316 6.02 -5.01 4.58
C PRO A 316 6.50 -4.37 3.27
N ALA A 317 5.87 -3.26 2.89
CA ALA A 317 6.13 -2.60 1.61
C ALA A 317 7.41 -1.74 1.56
N THR A 318 7.98 -1.37 2.71
CA THR A 318 9.18 -0.52 2.75
C THR A 318 10.44 -1.37 2.88
N ILE A 319 11.52 -0.96 2.21
CA ILE A 319 12.82 -1.64 2.30
C ILE A 319 13.27 -1.84 3.76
N PRO A 320 13.23 -0.82 4.65
CA PRO A 320 13.66 -1.02 6.03
C PRO A 320 12.82 -2.05 6.80
N ALA A 321 11.50 -2.06 6.61
CA ALA A 321 10.61 -3.00 7.30
C ALA A 321 10.75 -4.43 6.75
N ALA A 322 10.96 -4.58 5.44
CA ALA A 322 11.26 -5.87 4.82
C ALA A 322 12.63 -6.41 5.29
N CYS A 323 13.67 -5.56 5.35
CA CYS A 323 14.96 -5.94 5.93
C CYS A 323 14.82 -6.35 7.40
N GLN A 324 14.05 -5.61 8.20
CA GLN A 324 13.79 -5.98 9.60
C GLN A 324 13.11 -7.36 9.71
N THR A 325 12.13 -7.64 8.85
CA THR A 325 11.48 -8.94 8.76
C THR A 325 12.49 -10.06 8.47
N ILE A 326 13.41 -9.83 7.53
CA ILE A 326 14.49 -10.77 7.19
C ILE A 326 15.43 -11.01 8.38
N LEU A 327 15.79 -9.94 9.10
CA LEU A 327 16.67 -9.99 10.28
C LEU A 327 16.02 -10.77 11.43
N ASP A 328 14.73 -10.57 11.67
CA ASP A 328 13.95 -11.33 12.67
C ASP A 328 13.95 -12.82 12.36
N GLY A 329 13.97 -13.19 11.08
CA GLY A 329 14.20 -14.55 10.60
C GLY A 329 13.07 -15.54 10.88
N LYS A 330 11.87 -15.06 11.25
CA LYS A 330 10.69 -15.91 11.42
C LYS A 330 10.23 -16.44 10.08
N THR A 331 10.08 -17.76 9.98
CA THR A 331 9.66 -18.40 8.73
C THR A 331 8.25 -18.96 8.83
N ARG A 332 7.57 -18.94 7.70
CA ARG A 332 6.33 -19.67 7.46
C ARG A 332 6.54 -20.56 6.25
N THR A 333 6.10 -21.80 6.34
CA THR A 333 6.03 -22.69 5.18
C THR A 333 4.67 -22.48 4.53
N VAL A 334 4.69 -22.19 3.23
CA VAL A 334 3.51 -22.04 2.39
C VAL A 334 3.58 -23.04 1.24
N ASP A 335 2.43 -23.36 0.69
CA ASP A 335 2.30 -24.14 -0.51
C ASP A 335 2.86 -23.37 -1.72
N ALA A 336 3.29 -24.12 -2.72
CA ALA A 336 3.58 -23.61 -4.04
C ALA A 336 2.83 -24.47 -5.05
N ALA A 337 2.88 -24.12 -6.33
CA ALA A 337 2.30 -24.94 -7.38
C ALA A 337 3.18 -25.00 -8.63
N TYR A 338 2.92 -25.96 -9.49
CA TYR A 338 3.44 -26.01 -10.85
C TYR A 338 2.30 -25.96 -11.85
N CYS A 339 2.35 -25.01 -12.78
CA CYS A 339 1.46 -24.89 -13.92
C CYS A 339 2.21 -25.30 -15.19
N ASN A 340 1.87 -26.46 -15.78
CA ASN A 340 2.58 -27.08 -16.90
C ASN A 340 4.11 -27.19 -16.66
N GLY A 341 4.52 -27.51 -15.44
CA GLY A 341 5.93 -27.63 -15.04
C GLY A 341 6.65 -26.29 -14.77
N ARG A 342 5.96 -25.15 -14.89
CA ARG A 342 6.47 -23.85 -14.42
C ARG A 342 5.95 -23.55 -13.03
N PRO A 343 6.79 -23.14 -12.07
CA PRO A 343 6.31 -22.75 -10.76
C PRO A 343 5.29 -21.62 -10.82
N MET A 344 4.37 -21.66 -9.88
CA MET A 344 3.32 -20.69 -9.65
C MET A 344 3.22 -20.50 -8.14
N VAL A 345 3.46 -19.29 -7.67
CA VAL A 345 3.38 -18.96 -6.25
C VAL A 345 2.06 -18.27 -5.93
N LEU A 346 1.55 -17.45 -6.85
CA LEU A 346 0.30 -16.72 -6.65
C LEU A 346 -0.85 -17.45 -7.31
N LEU A 347 -1.02 -17.29 -8.62
CA LEU A 347 -2.23 -17.72 -9.31
C LEU A 347 -2.03 -17.86 -10.83
N ALA A 348 -2.91 -18.66 -11.43
CA ALA A 348 -3.14 -18.74 -12.85
C ALA A 348 -4.54 -18.22 -13.20
N GLY A 349 -4.61 -17.30 -14.16
CA GLY A 349 -5.85 -16.76 -14.70
C GLY A 349 -6.08 -17.24 -16.13
N ILE A 350 -7.30 -17.68 -16.44
CA ILE A 350 -7.76 -18.14 -17.75
C ILE A 350 -8.94 -17.28 -18.22
N GLY A 351 -8.89 -16.86 -19.49
CA GLY A 351 -9.91 -16.01 -20.11
C GLY A 351 -9.56 -14.52 -20.06
N PHE A 352 -8.41 -14.14 -19.51
CA PHE A 352 -7.96 -12.75 -19.41
C PHE A 352 -7.32 -12.25 -20.73
N GLU A 353 -7.71 -11.07 -21.19
CA GLU A 353 -7.00 -10.35 -22.23
C GLU A 353 -5.90 -9.46 -21.61
N ALA A 354 -4.70 -10.03 -21.43
CA ALA A 354 -3.53 -9.31 -20.91
C ALA A 354 -3.18 -8.00 -21.66
N GLU A 355 -3.73 -7.78 -22.87
CA GLU A 355 -3.52 -6.53 -23.63
C GLU A 355 -4.42 -5.36 -23.18
N THR A 356 -5.51 -5.60 -22.46
CA THR A 356 -6.44 -4.54 -22.02
C THR A 356 -5.85 -3.69 -20.89
N VAL A 357 -4.90 -4.24 -20.14
CA VAL A 357 -4.13 -3.56 -19.08
C VAL A 357 -3.24 -2.44 -19.64
N LYS A 358 -2.84 -2.48 -20.92
CA LYS A 358 -1.93 -1.46 -21.50
C LYS A 358 -2.61 -0.13 -21.85
N ARG A 359 -3.95 -0.03 -21.87
CA ARG A 359 -4.66 1.20 -22.26
C ARG A 359 -5.34 1.98 -21.13
N ALA A 360 -5.57 1.36 -19.97
CA ALA A 360 -6.31 2.02 -18.89
C ALA A 360 -5.44 2.67 -17.80
N ASP A 361 -4.13 2.42 -17.79
CA ASP A 361 -3.38 2.44 -16.51
C ASP A 361 -2.62 3.73 -16.18
N ARG A 362 -2.60 4.75 -17.03
CA ARG A 362 -1.95 6.05 -16.69
C ARG A 362 -2.94 7.14 -16.29
N ASP A 363 -4.00 7.36 -17.06
CA ASP A 363 -4.92 8.47 -16.81
C ASP A 363 -6.01 8.15 -15.78
N VAL A 364 -6.45 6.88 -15.69
CA VAL A 364 -7.47 6.44 -14.73
C VAL A 364 -6.88 6.23 -13.33
N LYS A 365 -5.65 5.71 -13.26
CA LYS A 365 -4.87 5.48 -12.04
C LYS A 365 -4.58 6.79 -11.29
N ASN A 366 -4.26 7.85 -12.03
CA ASN A 366 -4.01 9.19 -11.49
C ASN A 366 -5.28 9.92 -11.03
N ARG A 367 -6.46 9.52 -11.50
CA ARG A 367 -7.72 10.26 -11.25
C ARG A 367 -8.66 9.57 -10.23
N PHE A 368 -8.55 8.26 -10.06
CA PHE A 368 -9.53 7.47 -9.28
C PHE A 368 -8.93 6.47 -8.27
N GLY A 369 -7.60 6.34 -8.14
CA GLY A 369 -6.97 5.51 -7.11
C GLY A 369 -7.47 4.05 -7.10
N MET A 370 -7.87 3.51 -5.94
CA MET A 370 -8.37 2.13 -5.79
C MET A 370 -9.58 1.81 -6.70
N LEU A 371 -10.43 2.80 -7.00
CA LEU A 371 -11.57 2.63 -7.92
C LEU A 371 -11.11 2.35 -9.35
N ALA A 372 -9.90 2.73 -9.75
CA ALA A 372 -9.34 2.36 -11.04
C ALA A 372 -9.13 0.85 -11.15
N TYR A 373 -8.72 0.17 -10.07
CA TYR A 373 -8.56 -1.28 -10.05
C TYR A 373 -9.91 -2.01 -10.07
N VAL A 374 -10.90 -1.51 -9.34
CA VAL A 374 -12.28 -2.05 -9.36
C VAL A 374 -12.92 -1.85 -10.75
N LEU A 375 -12.78 -0.67 -11.35
CA LEU A 375 -13.27 -0.38 -12.69
C LEU A 375 -12.50 -1.14 -13.77
N ALA A 376 -11.20 -1.39 -13.59
CA ALA A 376 -10.42 -2.26 -14.47
C ALA A 376 -10.89 -3.72 -14.37
N GLY A 377 -11.13 -4.24 -13.17
CA GLY A 377 -11.69 -5.58 -12.97
C GLY A 377 -13.10 -5.73 -13.55
N ILE A 378 -13.95 -4.71 -13.42
CA ILE A 378 -15.28 -4.67 -14.06
C ILE A 378 -15.18 -4.55 -15.59
N HIS A 379 -14.20 -3.79 -16.10
CA HIS A 379 -13.98 -3.64 -17.54
C HIS A 379 -13.47 -4.93 -18.17
N GLU A 380 -12.57 -5.64 -17.51
CA GLU A 380 -12.11 -6.99 -17.87
C GLU A 380 -13.33 -7.91 -18.00
N LEU A 381 -14.14 -8.05 -16.92
CA LEU A 381 -15.31 -8.93 -16.90
C LEU A 381 -16.38 -8.59 -17.94
N ARG A 382 -16.51 -7.32 -18.34
CA ARG A 382 -17.50 -6.89 -19.34
C ARG A 382 -17.14 -7.34 -20.76
N ASN A 383 -15.85 -7.54 -21.04
CA ASN A 383 -15.37 -7.96 -22.35
C ASN A 383 -15.15 -9.48 -22.44
N LEU A 384 -15.41 -10.23 -21.37
CA LEU A 384 -15.24 -11.68 -21.36
C LEU A 384 -16.38 -12.37 -22.11
N GLU A 385 -16.04 -12.99 -23.24
CA GLU A 385 -16.91 -13.94 -23.91
C GLU A 385 -16.90 -15.27 -23.15
N SER A 386 -18.08 -15.90 -22.98
CA SER A 386 -18.15 -17.22 -22.39
C SER A 386 -17.54 -18.27 -23.31
N PHE A 387 -16.72 -19.16 -22.75
CA PHE A 387 -16.10 -20.28 -23.45
C PHE A 387 -16.43 -21.61 -22.76
N GLU A 388 -16.51 -22.67 -23.57
CA GLU A 388 -16.68 -24.02 -23.05
C GLU A 388 -15.43 -24.39 -22.24
N THR A 389 -15.65 -24.87 -21.02
CA THR A 389 -14.61 -25.17 -20.03
C THR A 389 -14.82 -26.57 -19.48
N ARG A 390 -13.75 -27.36 -19.49
CA ARG A 390 -13.69 -28.65 -18.80
C ARG A 390 -12.60 -28.59 -17.73
N ILE A 391 -13.00 -28.79 -16.48
CA ILE A 391 -12.12 -28.84 -15.31
C ILE A 391 -12.12 -30.27 -14.80
N GLU A 392 -10.95 -30.86 -14.65
CA GLU A 392 -10.74 -32.21 -14.10
C GLU A 392 -9.88 -32.10 -12.84
N THR A 393 -10.39 -32.62 -11.73
CA THR A 393 -9.70 -32.79 -10.46
C THR A 393 -9.49 -34.27 -10.20
N GLU A 394 -8.92 -34.62 -9.05
CA GLU A 394 -8.69 -36.00 -8.65
C GLU A 394 -9.98 -36.81 -8.47
N ASP A 395 -11.08 -36.13 -8.12
CA ASP A 395 -12.36 -36.75 -7.75
C ASP A 395 -13.50 -36.47 -8.73
N LYS A 396 -13.42 -35.45 -9.59
CA LYS A 396 -14.52 -35.09 -10.49
C LYS A 396 -14.10 -34.43 -11.79
N VAL A 397 -15.01 -34.48 -12.76
CA VAL A 397 -14.92 -33.74 -14.02
C VAL A 397 -16.12 -32.81 -14.12
N ILE A 398 -15.87 -31.53 -14.31
CA ILE A 398 -16.87 -30.47 -14.43
C ILE A 398 -16.81 -29.93 -15.85
N THR A 399 -17.97 -29.77 -16.49
CA THR A 399 -18.08 -29.15 -17.81
C THR A 399 -19.13 -28.04 -17.74
N LEU A 400 -18.74 -26.83 -18.12
CA LEU A 400 -19.60 -25.65 -18.08
C LEU A 400 -19.13 -24.60 -19.09
N ASN A 401 -19.94 -23.55 -19.27
CA ASN A 401 -19.46 -22.33 -19.92
C ASN A 401 -19.00 -21.34 -18.84
N ALA A 402 -17.76 -20.89 -18.93
CA ALA A 402 -17.18 -19.89 -18.02
C ALA A 402 -16.75 -18.66 -18.81
N ALA A 403 -16.77 -17.50 -18.17
CA ALA A 403 -16.16 -16.27 -18.67
C ALA A 403 -14.73 -16.09 -18.14
N ALA A 404 -14.44 -16.59 -16.93
CA ALA A 404 -13.10 -16.64 -16.37
C ALA A 404 -12.96 -17.84 -15.43
N VAL A 405 -11.73 -18.35 -15.34
CA VAL A 405 -11.33 -19.32 -14.32
C VAL A 405 -10.02 -18.86 -13.70
N THR A 406 -9.95 -18.83 -12.39
CA THR A 406 -8.73 -18.53 -11.62
C THR A 406 -8.38 -19.75 -10.79
N VAL A 407 -7.11 -20.16 -10.79
CA VAL A 407 -6.54 -21.16 -9.88
C VAL A 407 -5.53 -20.44 -9.00
N ALA A 408 -5.75 -20.38 -7.70
CA ALA A 408 -4.95 -19.61 -6.76
C ALA A 408 -4.30 -20.51 -5.69
N ASN A 409 -3.02 -20.24 -5.44
CA ASN A 409 -2.27 -20.72 -4.28
C ASN A 409 -2.16 -19.60 -3.24
N ALA A 410 -1.83 -18.38 -3.69
CA ALA A 410 -1.84 -17.16 -2.89
C ALA A 410 -2.30 -15.98 -3.76
N ALA A 411 -2.93 -14.96 -3.17
CA ALA A 411 -3.39 -13.83 -3.94
C ALA A 411 -3.49 -12.58 -3.06
N PRO A 412 -3.04 -11.41 -3.54
CA PRO A 412 -3.31 -10.19 -2.82
C PRO A 412 -4.82 -9.90 -2.83
N PRO A 413 -5.35 -9.17 -1.84
CA PRO A 413 -6.78 -8.82 -1.79
C PRO A 413 -7.28 -8.08 -3.05
N THR A 414 -6.36 -7.45 -3.79
CA THR A 414 -6.65 -6.77 -5.07
C THR A 414 -6.94 -7.73 -6.23
N SER A 415 -6.57 -9.00 -6.13
CA SER A 415 -6.89 -10.04 -7.12
C SER A 415 -8.30 -10.59 -6.89
N VAL A 416 -9.32 -9.76 -7.13
CA VAL A 416 -10.74 -10.01 -6.81
C VAL A 416 -11.24 -11.40 -7.25
N LEU A 417 -10.84 -11.85 -8.43
CA LEU A 417 -11.26 -13.15 -8.98
C LEU A 417 -10.55 -14.37 -8.38
N ALA A 418 -9.59 -14.15 -7.48
CA ALA A 418 -8.91 -15.19 -6.72
C ALA A 418 -9.41 -15.28 -5.28
N GLN A 419 -10.26 -14.34 -4.84
CA GLN A 419 -10.66 -14.20 -3.43
C GLN A 419 -11.77 -15.17 -3.00
N GLY A 420 -12.31 -15.97 -3.93
CA GLY A 420 -13.22 -17.06 -3.61
C GLY A 420 -14.41 -16.64 -2.72
N PRO A 421 -15.02 -17.59 -2.01
CA PRO A 421 -15.95 -17.34 -0.93
C PRO A 421 -15.33 -17.71 0.44
N ALA A 422 -14.22 -18.43 0.46
CA ALA A 422 -13.53 -18.88 1.66
C ALA A 422 -12.18 -18.19 1.73
N GLU A 423 -11.70 -17.94 2.94
CA GLU A 423 -10.36 -17.46 3.18
C GLU A 423 -9.34 -18.31 2.41
N LEU A 424 -8.51 -17.65 1.60
CA LEU A 424 -7.45 -18.30 0.82
C LEU A 424 -6.37 -18.79 1.80
N LEU A 425 -6.24 -20.10 1.92
CA LEU A 425 -5.27 -20.72 2.81
C LEU A 425 -4.03 -21.06 1.99
N VAL A 426 -2.89 -20.51 2.38
CA VAL A 426 -1.63 -20.70 1.64
C VAL A 426 -0.82 -21.90 2.15
N ASP A 427 -1.39 -22.76 3.00
CA ASP A 427 -0.71 -23.86 3.68
C ASP A 427 -1.61 -25.09 3.95
N ASP A 428 -2.73 -25.23 3.23
CA ASP A 428 -3.67 -26.35 3.38
C ASP A 428 -3.43 -27.51 2.41
N GLY A 429 -2.46 -27.38 1.50
CA GLY A 429 -2.07 -28.34 0.49
C GLY A 429 -3.05 -28.44 -0.68
N LEU A 430 -3.86 -27.40 -0.91
CA LEU A 430 -4.87 -27.32 -1.96
C LEU A 430 -4.74 -26.03 -2.76
N LEU A 431 -5.34 -26.01 -3.94
CA LEU A 431 -5.49 -24.84 -4.80
C LEU A 431 -6.95 -24.41 -4.82
N ASP A 432 -7.20 -23.12 -4.64
CA ASP A 432 -8.53 -22.52 -4.73
C ASP A 432 -8.86 -22.20 -6.18
N VAL A 433 -9.94 -22.78 -6.68
CA VAL A 433 -10.46 -22.50 -8.02
C VAL A 433 -11.70 -21.65 -7.93
N THR A 434 -11.66 -20.48 -8.56
CA THR A 434 -12.80 -19.60 -8.73
C THR A 434 -13.24 -19.61 -10.18
N ILE A 435 -14.53 -19.85 -10.40
CA ILE A 435 -15.15 -19.93 -11.71
C ILE A 435 -16.20 -18.82 -11.81
N VAL A 436 -16.11 -17.99 -12.84
CA VAL A 436 -17.07 -16.91 -13.08
C VAL A 436 -17.84 -17.24 -14.35
N ALA A 437 -19.15 -17.44 -14.24
CA ALA A 437 -20.03 -17.87 -15.33
C ALA A 437 -21.28 -16.97 -15.43
N PRO A 438 -21.11 -15.67 -15.74
CA PRO A 438 -22.22 -14.73 -15.78
C PRO A 438 -23.08 -14.97 -17.03
N THR A 439 -24.39 -14.89 -16.87
CA THR A 439 -25.33 -15.08 -18.00
C THR A 439 -25.50 -13.81 -18.85
N ASN A 440 -25.08 -12.66 -18.34
CA ASN A 440 -25.16 -11.36 -19.00
C ASN A 440 -24.21 -10.35 -18.31
N THR A 441 -24.06 -9.16 -18.90
CA THR A 441 -23.18 -8.10 -18.38
C THR A 441 -23.55 -7.61 -16.99
N ILE A 442 -24.83 -7.58 -16.62
CA ILE A 442 -25.28 -7.15 -15.29
C ILE A 442 -24.83 -8.19 -14.24
N SER A 443 -25.02 -9.47 -14.54
CA SER A 443 -24.49 -10.57 -13.74
C SER A 443 -22.97 -10.51 -13.58
N ALA A 444 -22.24 -10.17 -14.65
CA ALA A 444 -20.78 -10.02 -14.59
C ALA A 444 -20.35 -8.89 -13.62
N ILE A 445 -21.00 -7.73 -13.68
CA ILE A 445 -20.73 -6.61 -12.76
C ILE A 445 -21.09 -7.00 -11.32
N ALA A 446 -22.22 -7.68 -11.12
CA ALA A 446 -22.67 -8.10 -9.81
C ALA A 446 -21.75 -9.17 -9.19
N ALA A 447 -21.22 -10.09 -9.99
CA ALA A 447 -20.21 -11.06 -9.57
C ALA A 447 -18.91 -10.35 -9.15
N ALA A 448 -18.42 -9.39 -9.94
CA ALA A 448 -17.25 -8.58 -9.61
C ALA A 448 -17.38 -7.88 -8.26
N TYR A 449 -18.53 -7.22 -8.05
CA TYR A 449 -18.82 -6.48 -6.84
C TYR A 449 -18.90 -7.40 -5.62
N ASN A 450 -19.55 -8.56 -5.75
CA ASN A 450 -19.71 -9.50 -4.65
C ASN A 450 -18.37 -10.15 -4.26
N LEU A 451 -17.55 -10.56 -5.24
CA LEU A 451 -16.20 -11.06 -4.97
C LEU A 451 -15.32 -10.02 -4.27
N LEU A 452 -15.42 -8.74 -4.67
CA LEU A 452 -14.71 -7.65 -4.00
C LEU A 452 -15.21 -7.45 -2.56
N GLN A 453 -16.53 -7.48 -2.36
CA GLN A 453 -17.12 -7.36 -1.03
C GLN A 453 -16.68 -8.52 -0.12
N SER A 454 -16.67 -9.75 -0.64
CA SER A 454 -16.19 -10.93 0.06
C SER A 454 -14.72 -10.80 0.46
N ALA A 455 -13.86 -10.32 -0.44
CA ALA A 455 -12.46 -10.06 -0.14
C ALA A 455 -12.25 -9.07 1.02
N TYR A 456 -13.10 -8.05 1.14
CA TYR A 456 -13.00 -7.05 2.21
C TYR A 456 -13.67 -7.46 3.52
N SER A 457 -14.76 -8.22 3.46
CA SER A 457 -15.57 -8.58 4.63
C SER A 457 -15.22 -9.95 5.22
N GLY A 458 -14.53 -10.80 4.47
CA GLY A 458 -14.33 -12.20 4.80
C GLY A 458 -15.61 -13.04 4.68
N GLU A 459 -16.70 -12.49 4.13
CA GLU A 459 -17.95 -13.21 3.94
C GLU A 459 -17.96 -14.03 2.64
N VAL A 460 -18.60 -15.20 2.69
CA VAL A 460 -18.77 -16.12 1.56
C VAL A 460 -19.52 -15.44 0.42
N ALA A 461 -18.89 -15.36 -0.75
CA ALA A 461 -19.55 -15.01 -2.00
C ALA A 461 -20.59 -16.09 -2.35
N ASP A 462 -21.86 -15.81 -2.08
CA ASP A 462 -22.98 -16.72 -2.39
C ASP A 462 -23.78 -16.18 -3.58
N ARG A 463 -23.36 -16.58 -4.79
CA ARG A 463 -24.02 -16.21 -6.04
C ARG A 463 -24.17 -17.40 -6.99
N PRO A 464 -25.26 -17.44 -7.78
CA PRO A 464 -25.51 -18.52 -8.72
C PRO A 464 -24.60 -18.50 -9.96
N ASP A 465 -23.92 -17.38 -10.23
CA ASP A 465 -23.02 -17.18 -11.38
C ASP A 465 -21.53 -17.28 -11.01
N THR A 466 -21.22 -17.75 -9.80
CA THR A 466 -19.87 -18.02 -9.31
C THR A 466 -19.78 -19.43 -8.75
N GLY A 467 -18.74 -20.17 -9.12
CA GLY A 467 -18.47 -21.53 -8.63
C GLY A 467 -17.09 -21.60 -7.97
N PHE A 468 -16.98 -22.45 -6.95
CA PHE A 468 -15.75 -22.59 -6.17
C PHE A 468 -15.47 -24.04 -5.85
N LEU A 469 -14.19 -24.42 -5.90
CA LEU A 469 -13.72 -25.73 -5.47
C LEU A 469 -12.26 -25.64 -5.03
N ARG A 470 -11.84 -26.62 -4.23
CA ARG A 470 -10.44 -26.85 -3.89
C ARG A 470 -9.99 -28.21 -4.38
N ALA A 471 -8.78 -28.29 -4.89
CA ALA A 471 -8.16 -29.53 -5.36
C ALA A 471 -6.63 -29.41 -5.30
N ARG A 472 -5.92 -30.52 -5.16
CA ARG A 472 -4.45 -30.53 -5.18
C ARG A 472 -3.91 -30.57 -6.62
N SER A 473 -4.64 -31.20 -7.54
CA SER A 473 -4.30 -31.29 -8.96
C SER A 473 -5.50 -30.92 -9.82
N ILE A 474 -5.29 -30.03 -10.78
CA ILE A 474 -6.35 -29.46 -11.62
C ILE A 474 -5.89 -29.44 -13.07
N LYS A 475 -6.68 -30.03 -13.96
CA LYS A 475 -6.50 -29.91 -15.41
C LYS A 475 -7.65 -29.11 -16.01
N ILE A 476 -7.31 -28.05 -16.74
CA ILE A 476 -8.29 -27.16 -17.38
C ILE A 476 -8.09 -27.17 -18.89
N SER A 477 -9.16 -27.44 -19.62
CA SER A 477 -9.21 -27.36 -21.09
C SER A 477 -10.37 -26.46 -21.51
N THR A 478 -10.19 -25.63 -22.53
CA THR A 478 -11.25 -24.75 -23.02
C THR A 478 -11.41 -24.84 -24.54
N ASN A 479 -12.59 -24.45 -25.01
CA ASN A 479 -12.91 -24.32 -26.42
C ASN A 479 -13.67 -22.99 -26.68
N PRO A 480 -13.09 -22.05 -27.46
CA PRO A 480 -11.75 -22.12 -28.03
C PRO A 480 -10.65 -22.05 -26.94
N PRO A 481 -9.39 -22.42 -27.26
CA PRO A 481 -8.28 -22.28 -26.33
C PRO A 481 -8.14 -20.84 -25.83
N GLN A 482 -8.12 -20.68 -24.51
CA GLN A 482 -8.03 -19.37 -23.85
C GLN A 482 -6.60 -19.08 -23.42
N ARG A 483 -6.23 -17.80 -23.40
CA ARG A 483 -4.93 -17.35 -22.88
C ARG A 483 -4.83 -17.65 -21.39
N VAL A 484 -3.61 -17.94 -20.95
CA VAL A 484 -3.27 -18.22 -19.55
C VAL A 484 -2.17 -17.28 -19.08
N VAL A 485 -2.45 -16.58 -17.99
CA VAL A 485 -1.51 -15.72 -17.28
C VAL A 485 -1.17 -16.39 -15.95
N VAL A 486 0.12 -16.56 -15.65
CA VAL A 486 0.61 -17.15 -14.39
C VAL A 486 1.47 -16.11 -13.70
N ASP A 487 1.16 -15.78 -12.43
CA ASP A 487 1.86 -14.79 -11.61
C ASP A 487 2.07 -13.42 -12.30
N GLY A 488 1.16 -13.06 -13.21
CA GLY A 488 1.20 -11.81 -13.97
C GLY A 488 1.89 -11.90 -15.34
N GLU A 489 2.46 -13.05 -15.71
CA GLU A 489 3.14 -13.27 -16.99
C GLU A 489 2.34 -14.19 -17.93
N LEU A 490 2.34 -13.88 -19.23
CA LEU A 490 1.67 -14.69 -20.24
C LEU A 490 2.44 -16.01 -20.45
N MET A 491 1.84 -17.14 -20.09
CA MET A 491 2.46 -18.45 -20.22
C MET A 491 2.11 -19.14 -21.55
N GLY A 492 0.90 -18.91 -22.07
CA GLY A 492 0.42 -19.52 -23.30
C GLY A 492 -1.10 -19.59 -23.35
N SER A 493 -1.62 -20.74 -23.77
CA SER A 493 -3.06 -21.01 -23.81
C SER A 493 -3.37 -22.39 -23.24
N THR A 494 -4.62 -22.60 -22.83
CA THR A 494 -5.15 -23.90 -22.40
C THR A 494 -4.95 -24.97 -23.49
N PRO A 495 -4.76 -26.26 -23.13
CA PRO A 495 -4.95 -26.82 -21.79
C PRO A 495 -3.78 -26.53 -20.83
N ILE A 496 -4.12 -26.47 -19.54
CA ILE A 496 -3.13 -26.39 -18.45
C ILE A 496 -3.38 -27.48 -17.42
N GLU A 497 -2.31 -27.88 -16.75
CA GLU A 497 -2.30 -28.75 -15.59
C GLU A 497 -1.58 -28.01 -14.45
N VAL A 498 -2.27 -27.86 -13.32
CA VAL A 498 -1.78 -27.19 -12.13
C VAL A 498 -1.71 -28.21 -10.99
N GLU A 499 -0.54 -28.34 -10.38
CA GLU A 499 -0.28 -29.27 -9.27
C GLU A 499 0.25 -28.51 -8.06
N CYS A 500 -0.38 -28.68 -6.91
CA CYS A 500 0.08 -28.15 -5.63
C CYS A 500 1.29 -28.93 -5.11
N VAL A 501 2.24 -28.20 -4.54
CA VAL A 501 3.38 -28.69 -3.78
C VAL A 501 3.17 -28.25 -2.33
N PRO A 502 2.56 -29.11 -1.48
CA PRO A 502 2.27 -28.75 -0.11
C PRO A 502 3.55 -28.43 0.68
N GLY A 503 3.54 -27.30 1.37
CA GLY A 503 4.70 -26.77 2.09
C GLY A 503 5.93 -26.55 1.19
N GLY A 504 5.71 -26.31 -0.11
CA GLY A 504 6.77 -26.23 -1.10
C GLY A 504 7.72 -25.05 -0.92
N LEU A 505 7.29 -23.97 -0.24
CA LEU A 505 8.06 -22.73 -0.15
C LEU A 505 8.20 -22.27 1.31
N THR A 506 9.43 -22.03 1.75
CA THR A 506 9.69 -21.44 3.08
C THR A 506 9.97 -19.95 2.90
N ILE A 507 9.17 -19.10 3.54
CA ILE A 507 9.25 -17.63 3.38
C ILE A 507 9.52 -16.99 4.73
N ILE A 508 10.37 -15.96 4.75
CA ILE A 508 10.57 -15.13 5.93
C ILE A 508 9.44 -14.09 5.99
N VAL A 509 8.66 -14.11 7.07
CA VAL A 509 7.44 -13.32 7.25
C VAL A 509 7.52 -12.47 8.51
N PRO A 510 6.82 -11.32 8.58
CA PRO A 510 6.88 -10.49 9.78
C PRO A 510 6.36 -11.23 11.01
N THR A 511 6.93 -10.88 12.15
CA THR A 511 6.38 -11.28 13.44
C THR A 511 5.00 -10.65 13.60
N ALA A 512 3.93 -11.41 13.39
CA ALA A 512 2.63 -11.00 13.88
C ALA A 512 2.75 -10.77 15.41
N PRO A 513 2.21 -9.68 15.97
CA PRO A 513 1.92 -9.65 17.39
C PRO A 513 1.04 -10.86 17.67
N GLU A 514 1.42 -11.73 18.60
CA GLU A 514 0.48 -12.72 19.12
C GLU A 514 -0.69 -11.93 19.70
N GLU A 515 -1.83 -11.91 19.01
CA GLU A 515 -3.10 -11.61 19.66
C GLU A 515 -3.36 -12.76 20.63
N LEU A 516 -2.82 -12.63 21.85
CA LEU A 516 -3.32 -13.38 22.98
C LEU A 516 -4.79 -13.02 23.08
N ALA A 517 -5.67 -13.93 22.64
CA ALA A 517 -7.10 -13.79 22.80
C ALA A 517 -7.36 -13.41 24.27
N GLU A 518 -7.90 -12.21 24.51
CA GLU A 518 -8.24 -11.80 25.86
C GLU A 518 -9.27 -12.80 26.41
N GLU A 519 -8.87 -13.61 27.39
CA GLU A 519 -9.80 -14.48 28.11
C GLU A 519 -10.81 -13.62 28.87
N LYS A 520 -11.97 -13.35 28.26
CA LYS A 520 -13.07 -12.66 28.94
C LYS A 520 -14.00 -13.65 29.63
N LEU A 521 -13.59 -14.09 30.81
CA LEU A 521 -14.43 -14.92 31.69
C LEU A 521 -15.37 -14.08 32.56
N ASP A 522 -15.14 -12.77 32.66
CA ASP A 522 -15.93 -11.86 33.49
C ASP A 522 -17.37 -11.67 32.98
N GLY A 523 -18.34 -11.73 33.91
CA GLY A 523 -19.77 -11.52 33.64
C GLY A 523 -20.62 -12.78 33.49
N LEU A 524 -20.01 -13.97 33.55
CA LEU A 524 -20.74 -15.24 33.49
C LEU A 524 -21.43 -15.56 34.83
N PRO A 525 -22.75 -15.82 34.86
CA PRO A 525 -23.45 -16.19 36.09
C PRO A 525 -22.99 -17.56 36.59
N ASN A 526 -22.75 -17.67 37.91
CA ASN A 526 -22.26 -18.89 38.58
C ASN A 526 -20.86 -19.37 38.16
N LEU A 527 -20.00 -18.49 37.65
CA LEU A 527 -18.63 -18.83 37.30
C LEU A 527 -17.82 -19.28 38.54
N GLN A 528 -17.19 -20.46 38.45
CA GLN A 528 -16.21 -20.95 39.41
C GLN A 528 -14.92 -21.34 38.68
N ILE A 529 -13.85 -20.55 38.87
CA ILE A 529 -12.54 -20.84 38.29
C ILE A 529 -11.72 -21.62 39.33
N LYS A 530 -11.29 -22.85 38.98
CA LYS A 530 -10.31 -23.63 39.75
C LYS A 530 -9.00 -23.71 38.97
N PHE A 531 -8.00 -22.97 39.42
CA PHE A 531 -6.65 -23.07 38.87
C PHE A 531 -6.04 -24.44 39.22
N LYS A 532 -5.62 -25.20 38.21
CA LYS A 532 -4.86 -26.43 38.42
C LYS A 532 -3.44 -26.03 38.87
N LYS A 533 -2.89 -26.72 39.87
CA LYS A 533 -1.46 -26.58 40.22
C LYS A 533 -0.64 -26.84 38.94
N PRO A 534 0.38 -26.02 38.64
CA PRO A 534 1.26 -26.29 37.50
C PRO A 534 1.91 -27.67 37.68
N PRO A 535 2.16 -28.40 36.59
CA PRO A 535 2.86 -29.68 36.67
C PRO A 535 4.19 -29.48 37.38
N ALA A 536 4.52 -30.40 38.30
CA ALA A 536 5.84 -30.41 38.92
C ALA A 536 6.88 -30.56 37.79
N ALA A 537 7.84 -29.64 37.74
CA ALA A 537 8.95 -29.73 36.80
C ALA A 537 9.71 -31.03 37.06
N ASN A 538 9.70 -31.94 36.08
CA ASN A 538 10.55 -33.12 36.04
C ASN A 538 11.81 -32.81 35.26
#